data_AF-A0A3D3SCL3-F1
#
_entry.id   AF-A0A3D3SCL3-F1
#
_cell.length_a   1.000
_cell.length_b   1.000
_cell.length_c   1.000
_cell.angle_alpha   90.00
_cell.angle_beta   90.00
_cell.angle_gamma   90.00
#
_symmetry.space_group_name_H-M   'P 1'
#
loop_
_entity.id
_entity.type
_entity.pdbx_description
1 polymer ?
#
loop_
_entity_poly.entity_id
_entity_poly.type
_entity_poly.pdbx_seq_one_letter_code
_entity_poly.pdbx_strand_id
1 'polypeptide(L)'
;AGFDKVFFCNSGAEANEGLIKIARKNGSSKNPDKNLIVTLNGSFHGRTVTTVTATGQDKFHKFFGPFTPGFIYVDANDLAALDAALTDKVCAFIFEP
;
A
#
# COMPACT_ATOMS: atom_id res chain seq x y z
N ALA A 1 16.24 -3.84 16.47
CA ALA A 1 17.15 -4.32 15.42
C ALA A 1 16.46 -5.49 14.73
N GLY A 2 16.37 -5.50 13.40
CA GLY A 2 15.57 -6.51 12.68
C GLY A 2 15.51 -6.35 11.15
N PHE A 3 16.49 -5.69 10.53
CA PHE A 3 16.56 -5.54 9.07
C PHE A 3 17.94 -5.98 8.56
N ASP A 4 17.96 -6.79 7.48
CA ASP A 4 19.20 -7.31 6.88
C ASP A 4 19.71 -6.46 5.70
N LYS A 5 18.84 -5.69 5.06
CA LYS A 5 19.14 -4.88 3.88
C LYS A 5 18.41 -3.55 3.92
N VAL A 6 18.99 -2.54 3.27
CA VAL A 6 18.42 -1.20 3.14
C VAL A 6 18.39 -0.76 1.68
N PHE A 7 17.41 0.08 1.35
CA PHE A 7 17.30 0.78 0.07
C PHE A 7 17.24 2.27 0.35
N PHE A 8 18.12 3.05 -0.28
CA PHE A 8 18.17 4.50 -0.13
C PHE A 8 17.41 5.18 -1.27
N CYS A 9 16.68 6.23 -0.93
CA CYS A 9 15.95 7.10 -1.86
C CYS A 9 15.87 8.52 -1.29
N ASN A 10 15.29 9.43 -2.06
CA ASN A 10 15.31 10.87 -1.81
C ASN A 10 14.05 11.38 -1.10
N SER A 11 13.00 10.57 -1.03
CA SER A 11 11.75 10.95 -0.36
C SER A 11 11.00 9.76 0.24
N GLY A 12 10.07 10.04 1.14
CA GLY A 12 9.14 9.02 1.67
C GLY A 12 8.23 8.44 0.58
N ALA A 13 7.86 9.21 -0.43
CA ALA A 13 7.07 8.70 -1.56
C ALA A 13 7.88 7.69 -2.39
N GLU A 14 9.16 7.95 -2.63
CA GLU A 14 10.04 6.97 -3.31
C GLU A 14 10.27 5.71 -2.45
N ALA A 15 10.38 5.86 -1.13
CA ALA A 15 10.49 4.74 -0.21
C ALA A 15 9.23 3.85 -0.29
N ASN A 16 8.04 4.47 -0.26
CA ASN A 16 6.77 3.76 -0.35
C ASN A 16 6.52 3.15 -1.73
N GLU A 17 6.92 3.79 -2.83
CA GLU A 17 6.95 3.15 -4.16
C GLU A 17 7.84 1.90 -4.15
N GLY A 18 9.02 1.98 -3.54
CA GLY A 18 9.92 0.85 -3.35
C GLY A 18 9.26 -0.30 -2.58
N LEU A 19 8.62 0.01 -1.44
CA LEU A 19 7.88 -0.95 -0.63
C LEU A 19 6.76 -1.62 -1.42
N ILE A 20 5.92 -0.84 -2.11
CA ILE A 20 4.79 -1.33 -2.92
C ILE A 20 5.30 -2.28 -4.01
N LYS A 21 6.38 -1.91 -4.70
CA LYS A 21 7.00 -2.75 -5.73
C LYS A 21 7.56 -4.05 -5.16
N ILE A 22 8.24 -4.00 -4.02
CA ILE A 22 8.82 -5.19 -3.37
C ILE A 22 7.70 -6.13 -2.90
N ALA A 23 6.67 -5.60 -2.26
CA ALA A 23 5.50 -6.37 -1.81
C ALA A 23 4.82 -7.07 -2.98
N ARG A 24 4.47 -6.32 -4.04
CA ARG A 24 3.86 -6.88 -5.26
C ARG A 24 4.75 -7.91 -5.94
N LYS A 25 6.05 -7.63 -6.09
CA LYS A 25 7.00 -8.59 -6.68
C LYS A 25 7.04 -9.90 -5.89
N ASN A 26 7.10 -9.82 -4.55
CA ASN A 26 7.14 -11.00 -3.69
C ASN A 26 5.83 -11.80 -3.71
N GLY A 27 4.69 -11.09 -3.69
CA GLY A 27 3.37 -11.71 -3.76
C GLY A 27 3.17 -12.40 -5.12
N SER A 28 3.33 -11.66 -6.21
CA SER A 28 3.16 -12.16 -7.58
C SER A 28 4.14 -13.28 -7.96
N SER A 29 5.33 -13.35 -7.36
CA SER A 29 6.25 -14.48 -7.58
C SER A 29 5.77 -15.79 -6.96
N LYS A 30 4.85 -15.72 -5.98
CA LYS A 30 4.26 -16.90 -5.31
C LYS A 30 2.89 -17.24 -5.88
N ASN A 31 2.09 -16.23 -6.15
CA ASN A 31 0.78 -16.33 -6.80
C ASN A 31 0.54 -15.05 -7.60
N PRO A 32 0.33 -15.10 -8.93
CA PRO A 32 0.10 -13.92 -9.77
C PRO A 32 -1.00 -12.97 -9.26
N ASP A 33 -2.03 -13.51 -8.60
CA ASP A 33 -3.16 -12.75 -8.06
C ASP A 33 -2.88 -12.14 -6.69
N LYS A 34 -1.73 -12.44 -6.07
CA LYS A 34 -1.31 -11.91 -4.77
C LYS A 34 -0.64 -10.54 -4.93
N ASN A 35 -1.42 -9.55 -5.32
CA ASN A 35 -0.95 -8.21 -5.70
C ASN A 35 -1.74 -7.05 -5.07
N LEU A 36 -2.73 -7.36 -4.21
CA LEU A 36 -3.54 -6.37 -3.50
C LEU A 36 -2.79 -5.85 -2.26
N ILE A 37 -3.00 -4.58 -1.94
CA ILE A 37 -2.43 -3.93 -0.75
C ILE A 37 -3.56 -3.33 0.08
N VAL A 38 -3.60 -3.66 1.36
CA VAL A 38 -4.52 -3.02 2.31
C VAL A 38 -3.86 -1.76 2.87
N THR A 39 -4.60 -0.66 2.95
CA THR A 39 -4.23 0.63 3.56
C THR A 39 -5.37 1.12 4.44
N LEU A 40 -5.13 2.16 5.24
CA LEU A 40 -6.14 2.73 6.14
C LEU A 40 -6.85 3.94 5.53
N ASN A 41 -8.14 4.08 5.79
CA ASN A 41 -8.85 5.35 5.62
C ASN A 41 -8.20 6.43 6.48
N GLY A 42 -7.97 7.61 5.92
CA GLY A 42 -7.26 8.73 6.56
C GLY A 42 -5.73 8.69 6.45
N SER A 43 -5.12 7.60 5.96
CA SER A 43 -3.65 7.48 5.85
C SER A 43 -3.02 8.47 4.86
N PHE A 44 -1.70 8.63 4.93
CA PHE A 44 -0.87 9.41 4.02
C PHE A 44 0.45 8.69 3.68
N HIS A 45 0.61 8.32 2.41
CA HIS A 45 1.76 7.54 1.94
C HIS A 45 2.56 8.21 0.81
N GLY A 46 2.14 9.38 0.35
CA GLY A 46 2.89 10.17 -0.64
C GLY A 46 1.99 10.82 -1.67
N ARG A 47 2.64 11.39 -2.71
CA ARG A 47 1.97 12.15 -3.77
C ARG A 47 2.37 11.72 -5.19
N THR A 48 3.14 10.65 -5.35
CA THR A 48 3.28 10.00 -6.67
C THR A 48 1.98 9.27 -7.00
N VAL A 49 1.70 8.98 -8.27
CA VAL A 49 0.41 8.37 -8.67
C VAL A 49 0.07 7.10 -7.86
N THR A 50 1.02 6.21 -7.61
CA THR A 50 0.74 4.99 -6.83
C THR A 50 0.63 5.28 -5.33
N THR A 51 1.47 6.17 -4.79
CA THR A 51 1.46 6.48 -3.35
C THR A 51 0.30 7.38 -2.95
N VAL A 52 -0.18 8.22 -3.87
CA VAL A 52 -1.43 8.96 -3.69
C VAL A 52 -2.62 8.03 -3.77
N THR A 53 -2.61 6.98 -4.59
CA THR A 53 -3.63 5.93 -4.47
C THR A 53 -3.55 5.26 -3.10
N ALA A 54 -2.37 4.89 -2.62
CA ALA A 54 -2.22 4.28 -1.30
C ALA A 54 -2.67 5.20 -0.14
N THR A 55 -2.61 6.52 -0.32
CA THR A 55 -3.08 7.53 0.64
C THR A 55 -4.61 7.48 0.74
N GLY A 56 -5.14 7.10 1.92
CA GLY A 56 -6.57 6.93 2.17
C GLY A 56 -7.36 8.22 2.36
N GLN A 57 -7.06 9.28 1.61
CA GLN A 57 -7.74 10.57 1.70
C GLN A 57 -8.26 11.00 0.33
N ASP A 58 -9.58 10.85 0.11
CA ASP A 58 -10.26 11.13 -1.17
C ASP A 58 -9.96 12.51 -1.78
N LYS A 59 -9.68 13.51 -0.94
CA LYS A 59 -9.31 14.85 -1.41
C LYS A 59 -8.07 14.86 -2.30
N PHE A 60 -7.17 13.87 -2.16
CA PHE A 60 -5.97 13.72 -2.98
C PHE A 60 -6.19 12.85 -4.23
N HIS A 61 -7.35 12.19 -4.37
CA HIS A 61 -7.70 11.37 -5.55
C HIS A 61 -8.46 12.16 -6.62
N LYS A 62 -8.30 13.48 -6.63
CA LYS A 62 -8.95 14.36 -7.61
C LYS A 62 -8.01 14.58 -8.80
N PHE A 63 -8.52 14.47 -10.03
CA PHE A 63 -7.86 14.86 -11.30
C PHE A 63 -6.70 13.98 -11.83
N PHE A 64 -6.09 13.11 -11.04
CA PHE A 64 -4.87 12.37 -11.45
C PHE A 64 -5.11 10.94 -11.98
N GLY A 65 -6.35 10.63 -12.35
CA GLY A 65 -6.71 9.31 -12.87
C GLY A 65 -6.16 9.04 -14.29
N PRO A 66 -6.07 7.76 -14.71
CA PRO A 66 -6.43 6.56 -13.95
C PRO A 66 -5.41 6.22 -12.86
N PHE A 67 -5.91 5.87 -11.68
CA PHE A 67 -5.07 5.52 -10.52
C PHE A 67 -4.58 4.08 -10.60
N THR A 68 -3.41 3.81 -10.01
CA THR A 68 -2.87 2.45 -9.92
C THR A 68 -3.84 1.54 -9.16
N PRO A 69 -4.36 0.45 -9.75
CA PRO A 69 -5.33 -0.42 -9.09
C PRO A 69 -4.67 -1.26 -7.98
N GLY A 70 -5.50 -2.01 -7.24
CA GLY A 70 -5.04 -3.01 -6.26
C GLY A 70 -4.82 -2.46 -4.86
N PHE A 71 -5.62 -1.49 -4.44
CA PHE A 71 -5.66 -0.98 -3.07
C PHE A 71 -7.03 -1.26 -2.45
N ILE A 72 -7.02 -1.71 -1.20
CA ILE A 72 -8.19 -1.93 -0.35
C ILE A 72 -8.05 -0.99 0.84
N TYR A 73 -9.10 -0.25 1.18
CA TYR A 73 -9.09 0.71 2.29
C TYR A 73 -9.97 0.16 3.42
N VAL A 74 -9.44 0.17 4.64
CA VAL A 74 -10.18 -0.22 5.85
C VAL A 74 -10.09 0.88 6.90
N ASP A 75 -11.08 0.96 7.80
CA ASP A 75 -11.06 1.96 8.87
C ASP A 75 -10.02 1.63 9.93
N ALA A 76 -9.36 2.67 10.45
CA ALA A 76 -8.45 2.52 11.57
C ALA A 76 -9.19 1.98 12.80
N ASN A 77 -8.56 1.06 13.53
CA ASN A 77 -9.11 0.34 14.69
C ASN A 77 -10.28 -0.61 14.39
N ASP A 78 -10.66 -0.85 13.13
CA ASP A 78 -11.60 -1.91 12.77
C ASP A 78 -10.85 -3.21 12.44
N LEU A 79 -10.56 -3.99 13.49
CA LEU A 79 -9.86 -5.27 13.35
C LEU A 79 -10.65 -6.30 12.55
N ALA A 80 -11.99 -6.27 12.64
CA ALA A 80 -12.82 -7.21 11.90
C ALA A 80 -12.79 -6.92 10.39
N ALA A 81 -12.84 -5.64 10.01
CA ALA A 81 -12.67 -5.24 8.62
C ALA A 81 -11.26 -5.55 8.09
N LEU A 82 -10.22 -5.34 8.91
CA LEU A 82 -8.85 -5.70 8.54
C LEU A 82 -8.71 -7.21 8.30
N ASP A 83 -9.17 -8.05 9.23
CA ASP A 83 -9.13 -9.51 9.07
C ASP A 83 -9.88 -9.99 7.83
N ALA A 84 -11.05 -9.39 7.53
CA ALA A 84 -11.81 -9.71 6.33
C ALA A 84 -11.10 -9.27 5.03
N ALA A 85 -10.33 -8.18 5.07
CA ALA A 85 -9.59 -7.68 3.92
C ALA A 85 -8.32 -8.49 3.60
N LEU A 86 -7.67 -9.09 4.61
CA LEU A 86 -6.41 -9.83 4.51
C LEU A 86 -6.57 -11.24 3.90
N THR A 87 -7.03 -11.29 2.66
CA THR A 87 -7.21 -12.52 1.88
C THR A 87 -5.89 -13.03 1.26
N ASP A 88 -5.91 -14.22 0.66
CA ASP A 88 -4.76 -14.80 -0.05
C ASP A 88 -4.25 -13.96 -1.23
N LYS A 89 -5.05 -13.00 -1.71
CA LYS A 89 -4.69 -12.05 -2.77
C LYS A 89 -3.91 -10.82 -2.26
N VAL A 90 -3.80 -10.63 -0.94
CA VAL A 90 -3.11 -9.49 -0.34
C VAL A 90 -1.63 -9.78 -0.16
N CYS A 91 -0.77 -8.89 -0.64
CA CYS A 91 0.68 -8.99 -0.48
C CYS A 91 1.27 -8.08 0.61
N ALA A 92 0.53 -7.07 1.06
CA ALA A 92 0.95 -6.18 2.15
C ALA A 92 -0.23 -5.47 2.82
N PHE A 93 0.00 -5.09 4.09
CA PHE A 93 -0.76 -4.06 4.80
C PHE A 93 0.20 -2.90 5.10
N ILE A 94 -0.16 -1.69 4.68
CA ILE A 94 0.61 -0.46 4.93
C ILE A 94 -0.16 0.43 5.91
N PHE A 95 0.51 0.89 6.96
CA PHE A 95 -0.08 1.76 7.98
C PHE A 95 0.99 2.63 8.65
N GLU A 96 0.54 3.74 9.24
CA GLU A 96 1.35 4.59 10.12
C GLU A 96 1.14 4.19 11.59
N PRO A 97 2.22 3.99 12.39
CA PRO A 97 2.13 3.66 13.82
C PRO A 97 1.47 4.74 14.70
#